data_AF-A0A2T5NGP4-F1
#
_entry.id   AF-A0A2T5NGP4-F1
#
_cell.length_a   1.000
_cell.length_b   1.000
_cell.length_c   1.000
_cell.angle_alpha   90.00
_cell.angle_beta   90.00
_cell.angle_gamma   90.00
#
_symmetry.space_group_name_H-M   'P 1'
#
loop_
_entity.id
_entity.type
_entity.pdbx_description
1 polymer ?
#
loop_
_entity_poly.entity_id
_entity_poly.type
_entity_poly.pdbx_seq_one_letter_code
_entity_poly.pdbx_strand_id
1 'polypeptide(L)'
;MTQAIESLVDGTDKRLRLSPGYLDALAPGMRVTQAYLAELPSRMPEPLTLSLRGFAQDPRLGLLFSGPASLLSCLRQSEALRNFFLSASQGDEAWALLSMARSETGRLGVAMEGGELRREVPQQVVSFDGHRLAMPCASRELLLESSARRSEEMLVTVIARRLSLLEQLRQTLDNEMSRLQLRLSVLRCEAGTVVDGSSDGSPLPDTCEGVQRRMAEIEPQLREARGALSLEGLLETVRHVLEHPAEYFRLEWRTLYLNRMGIKQDAPGEDATELEFEELVLGQAQPLRRALMPVRVTRQALAELEREFGSD
;
A
#
# COMPACT_ATOMS: atom_id res chain seq x y z
N MET A 1 7.57 21.26 16.84
CA MET A 1 8.07 21.39 15.45
C MET A 1 9.39 20.68 15.27
N THR A 2 10.48 21.11 15.92
CA THR A 2 11.82 20.49 15.79
C THR A 2 11.82 18.98 15.99
N GLN A 3 11.21 18.47 17.07
CA GLN A 3 11.14 17.03 17.33
C GLN A 3 10.44 16.25 16.20
N ALA A 4 9.36 16.78 15.63
CA ALA A 4 8.65 16.13 14.53
C ALA A 4 9.51 16.05 13.26
N ILE A 5 10.26 17.11 12.97
CA ILE A 5 11.20 17.13 11.84
C ILE A 5 12.37 16.16 12.09
N GLU A 6 12.91 16.11 13.30
CA GLU A 6 13.98 15.16 13.65
C GLU A 6 13.50 13.70 13.51
N SER A 7 12.30 13.38 14.01
CA SER A 7 11.70 12.04 13.84
C SER A 7 11.46 11.69 12.37
N LEU A 8 11.02 12.66 11.56
CA LEU A 8 10.92 12.47 10.11
C LEU A 8 12.28 12.15 9.48
N VAL A 9 13.32 12.92 9.83
CA VAL A 9 14.67 12.72 9.31
C VAL A 9 15.24 11.35 9.72
N ASP A 10 14.97 10.91 10.95
CA ASP A 10 15.40 9.60 11.42
C ASP A 10 14.73 8.44 10.68
N GLY A 11 13.47 8.61 10.28
CA GLY A 11 12.72 7.62 9.52
C GLY A 11 12.89 7.71 8.00
N THR A 12 13.63 8.70 7.47
CA THR A 12 13.81 8.92 6.02
C THR A 12 15.28 8.86 5.61
N ASP A 13 15.98 9.99 5.57
CA ASP A 13 17.40 10.07 5.22
C ASP A 13 18.15 11.04 6.15
N LYS A 14 19.05 10.47 6.95
CA LYS A 14 19.83 11.22 7.95
C LYS A 14 20.78 12.24 7.34
N ARG A 15 21.12 12.14 6.04
CA ARG A 15 21.97 13.12 5.33
C ARG A 15 21.35 14.51 5.31
N LEU A 16 20.03 14.63 5.44
CA LEU A 16 19.33 15.93 5.50
C LEU A 16 19.91 16.86 6.58
N ARG A 17 20.43 16.31 7.68
CA ARG A 17 21.08 17.08 8.76
C ARG A 17 22.33 17.83 8.32
N LEU A 18 22.94 17.42 7.20
CA LEU A 18 24.11 18.09 6.62
C LEU A 18 23.71 19.38 5.89
N SER A 19 22.42 19.61 5.62
CA SER A 19 21.95 20.81 4.94
C SER A 19 21.76 21.95 5.95
N PRO A 20 22.47 23.08 5.80
CA PRO A 20 22.27 24.23 6.67
C PRO A 20 20.82 24.72 6.63
N GLY A 21 20.22 24.95 7.81
CA GLY A 21 18.85 25.47 7.89
C GLY A 21 17.76 24.47 7.50
N TYR A 22 18.04 23.16 7.43
CA TYR A 22 17.05 22.15 7.04
C TYR A 22 15.78 22.16 7.91
N LEU A 23 15.90 22.49 9.21
CA LEU A 23 14.76 22.63 10.11
C LEU A 23 13.82 23.74 9.63
N ASP A 24 14.36 24.90 9.28
CA ASP A 24 13.58 26.04 8.80
C ASP A 24 12.98 25.77 7.42
N ALA A 25 13.72 25.05 6.56
CA ALA A 25 13.25 24.65 5.23
C ALA A 25 12.07 23.66 5.29
N LEU A 26 12.05 22.74 6.27
CA LEU A 26 11.00 21.71 6.39
C LEU A 26 9.82 22.14 7.27
N ALA A 27 9.98 23.15 8.13
CA ALA A 27 8.94 23.58 9.06
C ALA A 27 7.62 24.05 8.39
N PRO A 28 7.61 24.74 7.24
CA PRO A 28 6.36 25.09 6.55
C PRO A 28 5.59 23.85 6.10
N GLY A 29 6.23 22.95 5.36
CA GLY A 29 5.61 21.69 4.92
C GLY A 29 5.15 20.84 6.09
N MET A 30 5.95 20.72 7.16
CA MET A 30 5.54 19.95 8.34
C MET A 30 4.25 20.49 8.98
N ARG A 31 4.06 21.82 9.01
CA ARG A 31 2.79 22.41 9.50
C ARG A 31 1.61 22.06 8.60
N VAL A 32 1.78 22.15 7.28
CA VAL A 32 0.75 21.78 6.30
C VAL A 32 0.36 20.31 6.48
N THR A 33 1.36 19.44 6.58
CA THR A 33 1.19 18.02 6.87
C THR A 33 0.42 17.75 8.16
N GLN A 34 0.82 18.36 9.28
CA GLN A 34 0.15 18.14 10.56
C GLN A 34 -1.31 18.63 10.56
N ALA A 35 -1.57 19.78 9.93
CA ALA A 35 -2.93 20.29 9.76
C ALA A 35 -3.78 19.33 8.92
N TYR A 36 -3.24 18.85 7.79
CA TYR A 36 -3.91 17.88 6.93
C TYR A 36 -4.25 16.59 7.68
N LEU A 37 -3.29 16.02 8.42
CA LEU A 37 -3.53 14.79 9.18
C LEU A 37 -4.58 14.97 10.28
N ALA A 38 -4.63 16.14 10.92
CA ALA A 38 -5.64 16.45 11.93
C ALA A 38 -7.06 16.59 11.35
N GLU A 39 -7.18 16.88 10.05
CA GLU A 39 -8.45 16.96 9.33
C GLU A 39 -8.92 15.61 8.77
N LEU A 40 -8.08 14.58 8.80
CA LEU A 40 -8.47 13.27 8.28
C LEU A 40 -9.64 12.70 9.08
N PRO A 41 -10.53 11.93 8.43
CA PRO A 41 -11.71 11.38 9.08
C PRO A 41 -11.32 10.59 10.34
N SER A 42 -11.80 11.02 11.51
CA SER A 42 -11.66 10.26 12.76
C SER A 42 -12.70 9.14 12.89
N ARG A 43 -13.49 8.91 11.84
CA ARG A 43 -14.62 7.97 11.84
C ARG A 43 -14.18 6.65 11.22
N MET A 44 -14.43 5.57 11.96
CA MET A 44 -14.32 4.21 11.44
C MET A 44 -15.71 3.66 11.11
N PRO A 45 -15.85 2.81 10.08
CA PRO A 45 -17.10 2.09 9.81
C PRO A 45 -17.44 1.13 10.95
N GLU A 46 -18.65 0.59 10.94
CA GLU A 46 -19.07 -0.38 11.96
C GLU A 46 -18.20 -1.65 11.90
N PRO A 47 -17.62 -2.09 13.03
CA PRO A 47 -16.62 -3.13 13.05
C PRO A 47 -17.18 -4.51 12.71
N LEU A 48 -16.34 -5.33 12.08
CA LEU A 48 -16.66 -6.73 11.82
C LEU A 48 -16.26 -7.59 13.01
N THR A 49 -17.11 -8.56 13.33
CA THR A 49 -16.79 -9.58 14.34
C THR A 49 -16.22 -10.81 13.64
N LEU A 50 -14.92 -11.04 13.75
CA LEU A 50 -14.24 -12.17 13.12
C LEU A 50 -14.47 -13.44 13.94
N SER A 51 -15.58 -14.10 13.68
CA SER A 51 -15.96 -15.38 14.29
C SER A 51 -16.82 -16.19 13.34
N LEU A 52 -17.02 -17.47 13.63
CA LEU A 52 -17.95 -18.32 12.87
C LEU A 52 -19.37 -17.78 12.86
N ARG A 53 -19.86 -17.39 14.04
CA ARG A 53 -21.17 -16.76 14.18
C ARG A 53 -21.25 -15.44 13.42
N GLY A 54 -20.19 -14.62 13.49
CA GLY A 54 -20.09 -13.37 12.73
C GLY A 54 -20.23 -13.63 11.23
N PHE A 55 -19.52 -14.63 10.71
CA PHE A 55 -19.57 -15.01 9.30
C PHE A 55 -20.97 -15.40 8.83
N ALA A 56 -21.74 -16.07 9.67
CA ALA A 56 -23.11 -16.47 9.36
C ALA A 56 -24.14 -15.33 9.44
N GLN A 57 -23.86 -14.29 10.24
CA GLN A 57 -24.82 -13.23 10.57
C GLN A 57 -24.55 -11.92 9.81
N ASP A 58 -23.29 -11.65 9.47
CA ASP A 58 -22.87 -10.43 8.80
C ASP A 58 -22.47 -10.72 7.35
N PRO A 59 -23.32 -10.38 6.35
CA PRO A 59 -23.04 -10.68 4.95
C PRO A 59 -21.79 -9.96 4.42
N ARG A 60 -21.32 -8.89 5.10
CA ARG A 60 -20.07 -8.20 4.73
C ARG A 60 -18.87 -9.14 4.83
N LEU A 61 -18.86 -10.10 5.76
CA LEU A 61 -17.76 -11.06 5.86
C LEU A 61 -17.69 -11.98 4.64
N GLY A 62 -18.82 -12.38 4.07
CA GLY A 62 -18.87 -13.18 2.84
C GLY A 62 -18.42 -12.43 1.59
N LEU A 63 -18.40 -11.08 1.62
CA LEU A 63 -17.83 -10.25 0.56
C LEU A 63 -16.31 -10.11 0.68
N LEU A 64 -15.81 -10.13 1.92
CA LEU A 64 -14.38 -9.93 2.20
C LEU A 64 -13.60 -11.23 2.21
N PHE A 65 -14.21 -12.35 2.60
CA PHE A 65 -13.56 -13.64 2.77
C PHE A 65 -14.30 -14.71 1.97
N SER A 66 -13.56 -15.61 1.32
CA SER A 66 -14.16 -16.70 0.53
C SER A 66 -14.87 -17.77 1.40
N GLY A 67 -14.58 -17.77 2.71
CA GLY A 67 -15.18 -18.69 3.68
C GLY A 67 -14.47 -18.64 5.04
N PRO A 68 -14.99 -19.34 6.06
CA PRO A 68 -14.41 -19.37 7.41
C PRO A 68 -12.93 -19.82 7.45
N ALA A 69 -12.55 -20.77 6.59
CA ALA A 69 -11.15 -21.23 6.47
C ALA A 69 -10.20 -20.11 6.03
N SER A 70 -10.63 -19.26 5.08
CA SER A 70 -9.84 -18.10 4.65
C SER A 70 -9.69 -17.05 5.75
N LEU A 71 -10.74 -16.84 6.56
CA LEU A 71 -10.70 -15.98 7.73
C LEU A 71 -9.74 -16.53 8.79
N LEU A 72 -9.76 -17.83 9.09
CA LEU A 72 -8.79 -18.46 9.98
C LEU A 72 -7.36 -18.30 9.47
N SER A 73 -7.13 -18.52 8.18
CA SER A 73 -5.80 -18.34 7.56
C SER A 73 -5.27 -16.92 7.76
N CYS A 74 -6.12 -15.90 7.56
CA CYS A 74 -5.77 -14.50 7.83
C CYS A 74 -5.37 -14.27 9.30
N LEU A 75 -6.13 -14.83 10.24
CA LEU A 75 -5.84 -14.72 11.68
C LEU A 75 -4.51 -15.40 12.05
N ARG A 76 -4.24 -16.61 11.55
CA ARG A 76 -3.01 -17.38 11.82
C ARG A 76 -1.75 -16.71 11.27
N GLN A 77 -1.86 -16.03 10.12
CA GLN A 77 -0.74 -15.32 9.51
C GLN A 77 -0.36 -14.04 10.26
N SER A 78 -1.21 -13.55 11.16
CA SER A 78 -0.93 -12.33 11.93
C SER A 78 -0.06 -12.62 13.14
N GLU A 79 1.25 -12.42 12.98
CA GLU A 79 2.20 -12.44 14.10
C GLU A 79 1.82 -11.42 15.18
N ALA A 80 1.37 -10.22 14.78
CA ALA A 80 0.95 -9.19 15.71
C ALA A 80 -0.21 -9.64 16.60
N LEU A 81 -1.22 -10.32 16.03
CA LEU A 81 -2.37 -10.84 16.78
C LEU A 81 -1.94 -11.94 17.75
N ARG A 82 -1.06 -12.84 17.30
CA ARG A 82 -0.49 -13.87 18.17
C ARG A 82 0.26 -13.24 19.34
N ASN A 83 1.12 -12.26 19.07
CA ASN A 83 1.88 -11.56 20.12
C ASN A 83 0.97 -10.81 21.09
N PHE A 84 -0.14 -10.24 20.60
CA PHE A 84 -1.16 -9.61 21.44
C PHE A 84 -1.76 -10.61 22.44
N PHE A 85 -2.22 -11.77 21.98
CA PHE A 85 -2.81 -12.79 22.87
C PHE A 85 -1.81 -13.54 23.75
N LEU A 86 -0.50 -13.45 23.48
CA LEU A 86 0.53 -13.95 24.39
C LEU A 86 0.74 -13.03 25.61
N SER A 87 0.34 -11.76 25.52
CA SER A 87 0.49 -10.81 26.61
C SER A 87 -0.68 -10.88 27.58
N ALA A 88 -0.41 -11.22 28.84
CA ALA A 88 -1.43 -11.36 29.88
C ALA A 88 -2.18 -10.06 30.20
N SER A 89 -1.63 -8.89 29.86
CA SER A 89 -2.24 -7.58 30.15
C SER A 89 -3.26 -7.10 29.10
N GLN A 90 -3.40 -7.82 27.97
CA GLN A 90 -4.17 -7.36 26.81
C GLN A 90 -5.61 -7.91 26.74
N GLY A 91 -5.96 -8.87 27.60
CA GLY A 91 -7.30 -9.48 27.64
C GLY A 91 -7.55 -10.54 26.56
N ASP A 92 -8.82 -10.90 26.38
CA ASP A 92 -9.27 -11.97 25.47
C ASP A 92 -9.99 -11.46 24.21
N GLU A 93 -10.13 -10.14 24.03
CA GLU A 93 -10.64 -9.51 22.82
C GLU A 93 -9.57 -8.60 22.22
N ALA A 94 -9.31 -8.76 20.92
CA ALA A 94 -8.42 -7.92 20.16
C ALA A 94 -9.23 -7.10 19.15
N TRP A 95 -9.06 -5.79 19.20
CA TRP A 95 -9.49 -4.84 18.19
C TRP A 95 -8.35 -4.63 17.20
N ALA A 96 -8.59 -4.63 15.90
CA ALA A 96 -7.54 -4.45 14.90
C ALA A 96 -8.06 -3.75 13.65
N LEU A 97 -7.14 -3.36 12.78
CA LEU A 97 -7.45 -2.87 11.44
C LEU A 97 -7.17 -3.97 10.42
N LEU A 98 -8.22 -4.46 9.76
CA LEU A 98 -8.12 -5.33 8.60
C LEU A 98 -7.86 -4.47 7.36
N SER A 99 -6.73 -4.72 6.72
CA SER A 99 -6.31 -4.05 5.50
C SER A 99 -6.36 -5.05 4.33
N MET A 100 -6.91 -4.64 3.19
CA MET A 100 -7.13 -5.48 2.01
C MET A 100 -6.85 -4.70 0.73
N ALA A 101 -6.33 -5.35 -0.31
CA ALA A 101 -6.28 -4.78 -1.64
C ALA A 101 -7.65 -4.96 -2.29
N ARG A 102 -8.20 -3.89 -2.88
CA ARG A 102 -9.47 -3.94 -3.58
C ARG A 102 -9.22 -3.95 -5.09
N SER A 103 -9.91 -4.81 -5.82
CA SER A 103 -9.88 -4.82 -7.28
C SER A 103 -11.30 -4.78 -7.86
N GLU A 104 -11.43 -4.20 -9.05
CA GLU A 104 -12.66 -4.24 -9.84
C GLU A 104 -12.37 -4.90 -11.19
N THR A 105 -13.09 -5.97 -11.50
CA THR A 105 -12.93 -6.70 -12.76
C THR A 105 -14.23 -6.68 -13.54
N GLY A 106 -14.16 -6.22 -14.80
CA GLY A 106 -15.28 -6.26 -15.73
C GLY A 106 -15.50 -7.68 -16.26
N ARG A 107 -16.75 -8.15 -16.27
CA ARG A 107 -17.14 -9.41 -16.92
C ARG A 107 -18.50 -9.30 -17.56
N LEU A 108 -18.79 -10.20 -18.50
CA LEU A 108 -20.13 -10.40 -19.04
C LEU A 108 -20.84 -11.47 -18.21
N GLY A 109 -22.01 -11.13 -17.68
CA GLY A 109 -22.80 -11.98 -16.80
C GLY A 109 -24.23 -12.17 -17.29
N VAL A 110 -25.05 -12.74 -16.42
CA VAL A 110 -26.50 -12.85 -16.59
C VAL A 110 -27.15 -11.94 -15.57
N ALA A 111 -28.12 -11.13 -16.00
CA ALA A 111 -28.90 -10.28 -15.12
C ALA A 111 -30.39 -10.31 -15.50
N MET A 112 -31.24 -9.92 -14.57
CA MET A 112 -32.67 -9.76 -14.80
C MET A 112 -32.95 -8.28 -15.09
N GLU A 113 -33.41 -7.96 -16.29
CA GLU A 113 -33.81 -6.59 -16.67
C GLU A 113 -35.28 -6.58 -17.07
N GLY A 114 -36.11 -5.81 -16.36
CA GLY A 114 -37.55 -5.76 -16.63
C GLY A 114 -38.28 -7.09 -16.46
N GLY A 115 -37.73 -8.02 -15.67
CA GLY A 115 -38.29 -9.36 -15.47
C GLY A 115 -37.88 -10.40 -16.52
N GLU A 116 -37.02 -10.04 -17.47
CA GLU A 116 -36.45 -10.97 -18.45
C GLU A 116 -34.98 -11.28 -18.15
N LEU A 117 -34.61 -12.56 -18.28
CA LEU A 117 -33.24 -13.01 -18.11
C LEU A 117 -32.43 -12.62 -19.34
N ARG A 118 -31.51 -11.68 -19.17
CA ARG A 118 -30.57 -11.24 -20.22
C ARG A 118 -29.19 -11.81 -19.97
N ARG A 119 -28.57 -12.29 -21.05
CA ARG A 119 -27.18 -12.77 -21.05
C ARG A 119 -26.27 -11.66 -21.59
N GLU A 120 -24.99 -11.76 -21.26
CA GLU A 120 -23.95 -10.80 -21.67
C GLU A 120 -24.14 -9.39 -21.13
N VAL A 121 -24.72 -9.26 -19.93
CA VAL A 121 -24.85 -7.97 -19.26
C VAL A 121 -23.48 -7.59 -18.65
N PRO A 122 -22.94 -6.40 -18.95
CA PRO A 122 -21.71 -5.92 -18.32
C PRO A 122 -21.86 -5.83 -16.80
N GLN A 123 -20.94 -6.45 -16.07
CA GLN A 123 -20.91 -6.47 -14.61
C GLN A 123 -19.53 -6.06 -14.11
N GLN A 124 -19.50 -5.31 -13.01
CA GLN A 124 -18.28 -5.06 -12.24
C GLN A 124 -18.27 -5.95 -11.01
N VAL A 125 -17.31 -6.87 -10.95
CA VAL A 125 -17.06 -7.69 -9.76
C VAL A 125 -16.00 -7.01 -8.92
N VAL A 126 -16.31 -6.81 -7.64
CA VAL A 126 -15.38 -6.28 -6.65
C VAL A 126 -14.81 -7.43 -5.83
N SER A 127 -13.48 -7.49 -5.71
CA SER A 127 -12.79 -8.45 -4.83
C SER A 127 -11.94 -7.74 -3.78
N PHE A 128 -11.71 -8.44 -2.68
CA PHE A 128 -10.82 -8.02 -1.60
C PHE A 128 -9.82 -9.13 -1.31
N ASP A 129 -8.53 -8.81 -1.45
CA ASP A 129 -7.45 -9.79 -1.42
C ASP A 129 -6.27 -9.28 -0.56
N GLY A 130 -5.32 -10.17 -0.24
CA GLY A 130 -4.13 -9.80 0.52
C GLY A 130 -4.44 -9.24 1.91
N HIS A 131 -5.35 -9.90 2.62
CA HIS A 131 -5.79 -9.57 3.97
C HIS A 131 -4.62 -9.51 4.94
N ARG A 132 -4.52 -8.41 5.69
CA ARG A 132 -3.53 -8.23 6.75
C ARG A 132 -4.18 -7.58 7.95
N LEU A 133 -4.00 -8.17 9.12
CA LEU A 133 -4.38 -7.56 10.39
C LEU A 133 -3.24 -6.70 10.91
N ALA A 134 -3.55 -5.46 11.24
CA ALA A 134 -2.62 -4.49 11.75
C ALA A 134 -3.10 -3.92 13.08
N MET A 135 -2.15 -3.59 13.95
CA MET A 135 -2.38 -2.91 15.24
C MET A 135 -3.45 -3.56 16.12
N PRO A 136 -3.28 -4.83 16.55
CA PRO A 136 -4.11 -5.37 17.61
C PRO A 136 -4.04 -4.49 18.87
N CYS A 137 -5.19 -4.09 19.39
CA CYS A 137 -5.40 -3.19 20.51
C CYS A 137 -6.43 -3.80 21.46
N ALA A 138 -6.36 -3.43 22.74
CA ALA A 138 -7.28 -3.96 23.76
C ALA A 138 -8.70 -3.35 23.71
N SER A 139 -8.88 -2.24 23.00
CA SER A 139 -10.19 -1.60 22.86
C SER A 139 -10.33 -0.85 21.54
N ARG A 140 -11.56 -0.46 21.21
CA ARG A 140 -11.88 0.37 20.03
C ARG A 140 -11.25 1.76 20.13
N GLU A 141 -11.21 2.34 21.32
CA GLU A 141 -10.63 3.66 21.59
C GLU A 141 -9.14 3.66 21.32
N LEU A 142 -8.43 2.64 21.81
CA LEU A 142 -7.00 2.45 21.54
C LEU A 142 -6.71 2.20 20.05
N LEU A 143 -7.61 1.53 19.34
CA LEU A 143 -7.50 1.36 17.89
C LEU A 143 -7.63 2.70 17.15
N LEU A 144 -8.55 3.57 17.57
CA LEU A 144 -8.70 4.92 17.00
C LEU A 144 -7.44 5.76 17.24
N GLU A 145 -6.94 5.80 18.47
CA GLU A 145 -5.70 6.52 18.82
C GLU A 145 -4.49 5.99 18.05
N SER A 146 -4.38 4.65 17.93
CA SER A 146 -3.28 4.01 17.19
C SER A 146 -3.36 4.28 15.69
N SER A 147 -4.56 4.34 15.11
CA SER A 147 -4.75 4.69 13.70
C SER A 147 -4.38 6.15 13.40
N ALA A 148 -4.70 7.08 14.30
CA ALA A 148 -4.27 8.47 14.17
C ALA A 148 -2.74 8.59 14.18
N ARG A 149 -2.07 7.97 15.18
CA ARG A 149 -0.60 7.93 15.25
C ARG A 149 0.02 7.30 14.01
N ARG A 150 -0.55 6.19 13.54
CA ARG A 150 -0.05 5.52 12.34
C ARG A 150 -0.16 6.39 11.09
N SER A 151 -1.18 7.25 11.00
CA SER A 151 -1.31 8.17 9.87
C SER A 151 -0.15 9.18 9.81
N GLU A 152 0.39 9.59 10.96
CA GLU A 152 1.62 10.40 11.04
C GLU A 152 2.85 9.62 10.55
N GLU A 153 3.00 8.37 11.01
CA GLU A 153 4.10 7.47 10.59
C GLU A 153 4.02 7.12 9.08
N MET A 154 2.83 7.11 8.50
CA MET A 154 2.64 6.81 7.08
C MET A 154 3.31 7.84 6.17
N LEU A 155 3.34 9.12 6.53
CA LEU A 155 4.03 10.13 5.72
C LEU A 155 5.55 9.94 5.73
N VAL A 156 6.12 9.57 6.87
CA VAL A 156 7.54 9.18 6.96
C VAL A 156 7.81 8.01 6.01
N THR A 157 6.94 6.99 6.04
CA THR A 157 7.04 5.81 5.16
C THR A 157 6.93 6.18 3.67
N VAL A 158 6.01 7.08 3.33
CA VAL A 158 5.82 7.59 1.96
C VAL A 158 7.09 8.29 1.46
N ILE A 159 7.66 9.19 2.28
CA ILE A 159 8.86 9.94 1.93
C ILE A 159 10.04 8.98 1.77
N ALA A 160 10.25 8.08 2.74
CA ALA A 160 11.31 7.07 2.69
C ALA A 160 11.20 6.20 1.43
N ARG A 161 9.97 5.77 1.08
CA ARG A 161 9.73 5.01 -0.15
C ARG A 161 10.04 5.82 -1.41
N ARG A 162 9.66 7.10 -1.45
CA ARG A 162 10.00 7.98 -2.60
C ARG A 162 11.50 8.11 -2.79
N LEU A 163 12.25 8.35 -1.70
CA LEU A 163 13.72 8.40 -1.75
C LEU A 163 14.32 7.06 -2.19
N SER A 164 13.80 5.95 -1.67
CA SER A 164 14.24 4.61 -2.09
C SER A 164 13.96 4.32 -3.56
N LEU A 165 12.84 4.80 -4.12
CA LEU A 165 12.52 4.63 -5.55
C LEU A 165 13.47 5.46 -6.43
N LEU A 166 13.84 6.66 -6.01
CA LEU A 166 14.85 7.47 -6.69
C LEU A 166 16.22 6.78 -6.68
N GLU A 167 16.61 6.20 -5.55
CA GLU A 167 17.87 5.44 -5.42
C GLU A 167 17.87 4.19 -6.31
N GLN A 168 16.74 3.47 -6.38
CA GLN A 168 16.57 2.33 -7.29
C GLN A 168 16.67 2.76 -8.76
N LEU A 169 15.98 3.84 -9.15
CA LEU A 169 16.06 4.38 -10.50
C LEU A 169 17.51 4.76 -10.87
N ARG A 170 18.22 5.48 -9.98
CA ARG A 170 19.63 5.82 -10.18
C ARG A 170 20.46 4.56 -10.40
N GLN A 171 20.30 3.54 -9.56
CA GLN A 171 21.07 2.30 -9.65
C GLN A 171 20.79 1.54 -10.96
N THR A 172 19.54 1.47 -11.41
CA THR A 172 19.17 0.87 -12.70
C THR A 172 19.85 1.60 -13.86
N LEU A 173 19.81 2.94 -13.87
CA LEU A 173 20.43 3.75 -14.92
C LEU A 173 21.97 3.65 -14.91
N ASP A 174 22.60 3.63 -13.74
CA ASP A 174 24.04 3.44 -13.59
C ASP A 174 24.49 2.05 -14.09
N ASN A 175 23.72 1.00 -13.77
CA ASN A 175 23.98 -0.35 -14.23
C ASN A 175 23.85 -0.45 -15.77
N GLU A 176 22.81 0.15 -16.35
CA GLU A 176 22.63 0.18 -17.81
C GLU A 176 23.76 0.94 -18.49
N MET A 177 24.15 2.11 -17.96
CA MET A 177 25.27 2.90 -18.48
C MET A 177 26.58 2.11 -18.45
N SER A 178 26.88 1.41 -17.36
CA SER A 178 28.08 0.59 -17.22
C SER A 178 28.11 -0.57 -18.22
N ARG A 179 26.95 -1.23 -18.44
CA ARG A 179 26.80 -2.28 -19.45
C ARG A 179 27.03 -1.75 -20.87
N LEU A 180 26.49 -0.57 -21.19
CA LEU A 180 26.68 0.07 -22.50
C LEU A 180 28.14 0.47 -22.74
N GLN A 181 28.83 0.98 -21.72
CA GLN A 181 30.26 1.31 -21.82
C GLN A 181 31.12 0.07 -22.08
N LEU A 182 30.85 -1.04 -21.37
CA LEU A 182 31.51 -2.32 -21.63
C LEU A 182 31.19 -2.81 -23.05
N ARG A 183 29.94 -2.77 -23.48
CA ARG A 183 29.53 -3.16 -24.85
C ARG A 183 30.25 -2.33 -25.91
N LEU A 184 30.35 -1.01 -25.72
CA LEU A 184 31.07 -0.13 -26.64
C LEU A 184 32.56 -0.46 -26.71
N SER A 185 33.19 -0.80 -25.57
CA SER A 185 34.59 -1.23 -25.55
C SER A 185 34.81 -2.53 -26.34
N VAL A 186 33.88 -3.48 -26.24
CA VAL A 186 33.92 -4.76 -26.97
C VAL A 186 33.72 -4.55 -28.46
N LEU A 187 32.70 -3.79 -28.87
CA LEU A 187 32.44 -3.52 -30.29
C LEU A 187 33.58 -2.75 -30.98
N ARG A 188 34.42 -2.05 -30.21
CA ARG A 188 35.62 -1.35 -30.72
C ARG A 188 36.87 -2.22 -30.75
N CYS A 189 36.87 -3.38 -30.10
CA CYS A 189 38.00 -4.32 -30.09
C CYS A 189 37.78 -5.44 -31.12
N GLU A 190 38.64 -5.53 -32.13
CA GLU A 190 38.55 -6.56 -33.19
C GLU A 190 38.80 -8.00 -32.69
N ALA A 191 39.34 -8.20 -31.48
CA ALA A 191 39.82 -9.49 -30.98
C ALA A 191 39.15 -9.99 -29.68
N GLY A 192 38.08 -9.35 -29.20
CA GLY A 192 37.50 -9.65 -27.89
C GLY A 192 36.10 -10.28 -27.94
N THR A 193 35.99 -11.56 -27.60
CA THR A 193 34.70 -12.19 -27.29
C THR A 193 34.41 -12.02 -25.80
N VAL A 194 33.33 -11.32 -25.44
CA VAL A 194 32.83 -11.30 -24.05
C VAL A 194 31.57 -12.15 -23.97
N VAL A 195 31.58 -13.09 -23.02
CA VAL A 195 30.40 -13.85 -22.60
C VAL A 195 29.45 -12.87 -21.94
N ASP A 196 28.29 -12.66 -22.54
CA ASP A 196 27.22 -11.84 -21.99
C ASP A 196 26.66 -12.54 -20.75
N GLY A 197 27.24 -12.26 -19.58
CA GLY A 197 26.76 -12.69 -18.27
C GLY A 197 25.45 -11.99 -17.94
N SER A 198 24.40 -12.31 -18.68
CA SER A 198 23.09 -11.68 -18.57
C SER A 198 22.34 -12.23 -17.37
N SER A 199 21.95 -11.33 -16.45
CA SER A 199 20.95 -11.65 -15.42
C SER A 199 19.62 -10.90 -15.60
N ASP A 200 19.52 -9.96 -16.55
CA ASP A 200 18.39 -9.00 -16.61
C ASP A 200 17.75 -8.81 -18.00
N GLY A 201 18.02 -9.73 -18.95
CA GLY A 201 17.16 -9.97 -20.12
C GLY A 201 16.96 -8.88 -21.20
N SER A 202 17.37 -7.62 -21.00
CA SER A 202 17.20 -6.58 -22.02
C SER A 202 18.33 -6.62 -23.06
N PRO A 203 18.03 -6.80 -24.37
CA PRO A 203 19.04 -6.85 -25.42
C PRO A 203 19.72 -5.48 -25.58
N LEU A 204 21.06 -5.49 -25.58
CA LEU A 204 21.85 -4.30 -25.85
C LEU A 204 21.97 -4.07 -27.36
N PRO A 205 22.17 -2.82 -27.83
CA PRO A 205 22.44 -2.57 -29.24
C PRO A 205 23.71 -3.27 -29.74
N ASP A 206 23.68 -3.72 -31.00
CA ASP A 206 24.79 -4.45 -31.64
C ASP A 206 25.76 -3.57 -32.42
N THR A 207 25.45 -2.27 -32.59
CA THR A 207 26.29 -1.32 -33.31
C THR A 207 26.85 -0.26 -32.36
N CYS A 208 28.06 0.23 -32.65
CA CYS A 208 28.67 1.34 -31.92
C CYS A 208 27.74 2.56 -31.87
N GLU A 209 27.14 2.93 -33.01
CA GLU A 209 26.19 4.05 -33.09
C GLU A 209 24.94 3.82 -32.24
N GLY A 210 24.41 2.59 -32.24
CA GLY A 210 23.24 2.23 -31.43
C GLY A 210 23.53 2.33 -29.93
N VAL A 211 24.69 1.84 -29.49
CA VAL A 211 25.14 1.93 -28.09
C VAL A 211 25.33 3.40 -27.69
N GLN A 212 26.00 4.20 -28.52
CA GLN A 212 26.22 5.63 -28.26
C GLN A 212 24.90 6.41 -28.19
N ARG A 213 23.93 6.12 -29.07
CA ARG A 213 22.60 6.73 -29.02
C ARG A 213 21.90 6.41 -27.69
N ARG A 214 21.91 5.14 -27.27
CA ARG A 214 21.29 4.73 -26.02
C ARG A 214 21.96 5.38 -24.80
N MET A 215 23.28 5.49 -24.80
CA MET A 215 24.00 6.22 -23.74
C MET A 215 23.54 7.69 -23.67
N ALA A 216 23.40 8.36 -24.82
CA ALA A 216 22.94 9.75 -24.88
C ALA A 216 21.48 9.93 -24.39
N GLU A 217 20.63 8.91 -24.54
CA GLU A 217 19.25 8.91 -23.99
C GLU A 217 19.21 8.75 -22.46
N ILE A 218 20.11 7.95 -21.90
CA ILE A 218 20.16 7.63 -20.45
C ILE A 218 20.86 8.74 -19.67
N GLU A 219 21.90 9.34 -20.24
CA GLU A 219 22.71 10.36 -19.56
C GLU A 219 21.89 11.49 -18.90
N PRO A 220 20.89 12.13 -19.55
CA PRO A 220 20.07 13.14 -18.89
C PRO A 220 19.25 12.59 -17.72
N GLN A 221 18.67 11.40 -17.84
CA GLN A 221 17.89 10.76 -16.78
C GLN A 221 18.78 10.45 -15.56
N LEU A 222 19.99 9.95 -15.81
CA LEU A 222 20.95 9.66 -14.76
C LEU A 222 21.44 10.94 -14.06
N ARG A 223 21.64 12.03 -14.82
CA ARG A 223 21.99 13.34 -14.26
C ARG A 223 20.88 13.88 -13.36
N GLU A 224 19.63 13.77 -13.79
CA GLU A 224 18.46 14.16 -13.01
C GLU A 224 18.33 13.34 -11.72
N ALA A 225 18.42 12.00 -11.82
CA ALA A 225 18.35 11.11 -10.66
C ALA A 225 19.46 11.41 -9.63
N ARG A 226 20.69 11.68 -10.10
CA ARG A 226 21.81 12.11 -9.24
C ARG A 226 21.56 13.48 -8.61
N GLY A 227 20.96 14.42 -9.34
CA GLY A 227 20.55 15.72 -8.82
C GLY A 227 19.52 15.59 -7.70
N ALA A 228 18.49 14.75 -7.89
CA ALA A 228 17.47 14.48 -6.88
C ALA A 228 18.01 13.82 -5.61
N LEU A 229 19.11 13.06 -5.72
CA LEU A 229 19.79 12.40 -4.59
C LEU A 229 20.95 13.23 -4.01
N SER A 230 21.18 14.43 -4.53
CA SER A 230 22.05 15.42 -3.87
C SER A 230 21.41 15.92 -2.57
N LEU A 231 22.19 16.53 -1.69
CA LEU A 231 21.67 17.04 -0.41
C LEU A 231 20.52 18.04 -0.60
N GLU A 232 20.63 18.94 -1.58
CA GLU A 232 19.59 19.90 -1.95
C GLU A 232 18.37 19.20 -2.57
N GLY A 233 18.59 18.24 -3.46
CA GLY A 233 17.52 17.46 -4.09
C GLY A 233 16.73 16.60 -3.10
N LEU A 234 17.41 16.01 -2.11
CA LEU A 234 16.77 15.26 -1.03
C LEU A 234 15.88 16.20 -0.20
N LEU A 235 16.42 17.35 0.21
CA LEU A 235 15.67 18.34 0.99
C LEU A 235 14.44 18.83 0.22
N GLU A 236 14.60 19.15 -1.07
CA GLU A 236 13.51 19.58 -1.94
C GLU A 236 12.44 18.49 -2.08
N THR A 237 12.86 17.23 -2.27
CA THR A 237 11.93 16.11 -2.39
C THR A 237 11.10 15.94 -1.12
N VAL A 238 11.74 16.00 0.05
CA VAL A 238 11.05 15.88 1.34
C VAL A 238 10.12 17.07 1.56
N ARG A 239 10.59 18.29 1.29
CA ARG A 239 9.79 19.52 1.41
C ARG A 239 8.53 19.44 0.55
N HIS A 240 8.69 19.08 -0.72
CA HIS A 240 7.58 18.98 -1.66
C HIS A 240 6.51 17.98 -1.20
N VAL A 241 6.90 16.82 -0.67
CA VAL A 241 5.94 15.85 -0.12
C VAL A 241 5.20 16.41 1.10
N LEU A 242 5.91 17.09 2.02
CA LEU A 242 5.30 17.67 3.20
C LEU A 242 4.35 18.84 2.89
N GLU A 243 4.63 19.60 1.84
CA GLU A 243 3.79 20.71 1.37
C GLU A 243 2.55 20.22 0.61
N HIS A 244 2.59 18.99 0.07
CA HIS A 244 1.50 18.41 -0.74
C HIS A 244 1.07 17.02 -0.22
N PRO A 245 0.79 16.84 1.09
CA PRO A 245 0.61 15.52 1.70
C PRO A 245 -0.58 14.75 1.09
N ALA A 246 -1.65 15.45 0.71
CA ALA A 246 -2.83 14.88 0.08
C ALA A 246 -2.56 14.24 -1.29
N GLU A 247 -1.46 14.57 -1.96
CA GLU A 247 -1.09 13.91 -3.22
C GLU A 247 -0.49 12.51 -2.98
N TYR A 248 0.05 12.28 -1.78
CA TYR A 248 0.79 11.07 -1.44
C TYR A 248 0.09 10.15 -0.46
N PHE A 249 -0.78 10.68 0.39
CA PHE A 249 -1.50 9.94 1.40
C PHE A 249 -2.91 10.49 1.53
N ARG A 250 -3.92 9.66 1.26
CA ARG A 250 -5.33 9.99 1.47
C ARG A 250 -6.05 8.86 2.17
N LEU A 251 -7.03 9.23 2.97
CA LEU A 251 -8.04 8.35 3.50
C LEU A 251 -9.39 8.80 2.94
N GLU A 252 -10.06 7.90 2.22
CA GLU A 252 -11.29 8.20 1.49
C GLU A 252 -12.42 7.29 1.99
N TRP A 253 -13.51 7.86 2.50
CA TRP A 253 -14.70 7.06 2.83
C TRP A 253 -15.33 6.50 1.55
N ARG A 254 -15.64 5.20 1.55
CA ARG A 254 -16.27 4.52 0.42
C ARG A 254 -17.44 3.68 0.89
N THR A 255 -18.51 3.73 0.11
CA THR A 255 -19.69 2.89 0.27
C THR A 255 -19.91 2.14 -1.04
N LEU A 256 -20.05 0.82 -0.96
CA LEU A 256 -20.41 -0.04 -2.09
C LEU A 256 -21.68 -0.82 -1.76
N TYR A 257 -22.52 -1.05 -2.76
CA TYR A 257 -23.64 -1.98 -2.69
C TYR A 257 -23.27 -3.20 -3.52
N LEU A 258 -23.04 -4.33 -2.88
CA LEU A 258 -22.57 -5.56 -3.53
C LEU A 258 -23.57 -6.68 -3.29
N ASN A 259 -23.92 -7.43 -4.34
CA ASN A 259 -24.66 -8.67 -4.12
C ASN A 259 -23.74 -9.78 -3.56
N ARG A 260 -24.32 -10.93 -3.20
CA ARG A 260 -23.58 -12.07 -2.62
C ARG A 260 -22.41 -12.60 -3.47
N MET A 261 -22.36 -12.26 -4.76
CA MET A 261 -21.27 -12.63 -5.68
C MET A 261 -20.21 -11.53 -5.83
N GLY A 262 -20.28 -10.45 -5.04
CA GLY A 262 -19.40 -9.30 -5.15
C GLY A 262 -19.70 -8.41 -6.37
N ILE A 263 -20.83 -8.60 -7.06
CA ILE A 263 -21.20 -7.75 -8.19
C ILE A 263 -21.77 -6.43 -7.68
N LYS A 264 -21.21 -5.33 -8.17
CA LYS A 264 -21.64 -3.95 -7.85
C LYS A 264 -23.07 -3.69 -8.30
N GLN A 265 -23.84 -3.04 -7.44
CA GLN A 265 -25.21 -2.59 -7.65
C GLN A 265 -25.24 -1.05 -7.62
N ASP A 266 -26.15 -0.45 -8.38
CA ASP A 266 -26.27 1.01 -8.48
C ASP A 266 -26.94 1.65 -7.26
N ALA A 267 -27.73 0.88 -6.52
CA ALA A 267 -28.52 1.35 -5.38
C ALA A 267 -28.62 0.27 -4.28
N PRO A 268 -28.93 0.68 -3.04
CA PRO A 268 -29.34 -0.27 -2.00
C PRO A 268 -30.58 -1.05 -2.46
N GLY A 269 -30.64 -2.32 -2.09
CA GLY A 269 -31.72 -3.23 -2.47
C GLY A 269 -31.69 -4.51 -1.65
N GLU A 270 -32.73 -5.33 -1.78
CA GLU A 270 -32.93 -6.51 -0.93
C GLU A 270 -31.80 -7.56 -1.06
N ASP A 271 -31.21 -7.68 -2.25
CA ASP A 271 -30.08 -8.57 -2.53
C ASP A 271 -28.70 -7.87 -2.46
N ALA A 272 -28.67 -6.59 -2.10
CA ALA A 272 -27.44 -5.80 -2.05
C ALA A 272 -27.01 -5.59 -0.58
N THR A 273 -25.80 -6.02 -0.28
CA THR A 273 -25.13 -5.73 1.00
C THR A 273 -24.39 -4.42 0.89
N GLU A 274 -24.71 -3.48 1.77
CA GLU A 274 -23.95 -2.25 1.95
C GLU A 274 -22.62 -2.53 2.65
N LEU A 275 -21.53 -2.07 2.04
CA LEU A 275 -20.19 -2.20 2.55
C LEU A 275 -19.54 -0.82 2.61
N GLU A 276 -19.50 -0.26 3.82
CA GLU A 276 -18.75 0.96 4.13
C GLU A 276 -17.35 0.60 4.58
N PHE A 277 -16.34 1.29 4.05
CA PHE A 277 -14.95 1.15 4.44
C PHE A 277 -14.18 2.45 4.20
N GLU A 278 -13.04 2.57 4.85
CA GLU A 278 -12.08 3.63 4.54
C GLU A 278 -11.06 3.10 3.52
N GLU A 279 -10.81 3.84 2.45
CA GLU A 279 -9.80 3.50 1.45
C GLU A 279 -8.54 4.34 1.65
N LEU A 280 -7.46 3.67 2.04
CA LEU A 280 -6.13 4.22 2.07
C LEU A 280 -5.54 4.26 0.66
N VAL A 281 -5.12 5.46 0.24
CA VAL A 281 -4.48 5.70 -1.05
C VAL A 281 -3.07 6.24 -0.83
N LEU A 282 -2.07 5.53 -1.35
CA LEU A 282 -0.65 5.87 -1.18
C LEU A 282 0.06 6.06 -2.53
N GLY A 283 0.64 7.25 -2.73
CA GLY A 283 1.39 7.61 -3.93
C GLY A 283 0.54 8.26 -5.04
N GLN A 284 1.24 8.84 -6.02
CA GLN A 284 0.63 9.65 -7.09
C GLN A 284 0.33 8.84 -8.36
N ALA A 285 1.37 8.31 -9.03
CA ALA A 285 1.24 7.75 -10.39
C ALA A 285 0.62 6.34 -10.41
N GLN A 286 1.02 5.47 -9.48
CA GLN A 286 0.47 4.13 -9.32
C GLN A 286 0.07 3.96 -7.86
N PRO A 287 -1.05 4.56 -7.43
CA PRO A 287 -1.41 4.56 -6.03
C PRO A 287 -1.67 3.14 -5.53
N LEU A 288 -1.02 2.78 -4.44
CA LEU A 288 -1.41 1.60 -3.67
C LEU A 288 -2.73 1.94 -2.97
N ARG A 289 -3.77 1.17 -3.28
CA ARG A 289 -5.09 1.30 -2.64
C ARG A 289 -5.35 0.15 -1.69
N ARG A 290 -5.77 0.46 -0.47
CA ARG A 290 -6.10 -0.54 0.54
C ARG A 290 -7.42 -0.18 1.21
N ALA A 291 -8.39 -1.08 1.16
CA ALA A 291 -9.59 -0.99 1.99
C ALA A 291 -9.24 -1.33 3.44
N LEU A 292 -9.75 -0.53 4.37
CA LEU A 292 -9.51 -0.62 5.80
C LEU A 292 -10.85 -0.83 6.52
N MET A 293 -10.89 -1.88 7.34
CA MET A 293 -12.05 -2.23 8.16
C MET A 293 -11.61 -2.44 9.60
N PRO A 294 -12.22 -1.78 10.59
CA PRO A 294 -12.03 -2.15 11.98
C PRO A 294 -12.66 -3.53 12.21
N VAL A 295 -11.96 -4.34 12.96
CA VAL A 295 -12.39 -5.70 13.28
C VAL A 295 -12.17 -5.99 14.74
N ARG A 296 -12.93 -6.94 15.26
CA ARG A 296 -12.70 -7.52 16.58
C ARG A 296 -12.69 -9.04 16.50
N VAL A 297 -11.84 -9.66 17.28
CA VAL A 297 -11.73 -11.12 17.41
C VAL A 297 -11.46 -11.47 18.86
N THR A 298 -12.13 -12.51 19.36
CA THR A 298 -11.85 -13.03 20.71
C THR A 298 -10.98 -14.28 20.63
N ARG A 299 -10.23 -14.56 21.70
CA ARG A 299 -9.46 -15.80 21.83
C ARG A 299 -10.37 -17.03 21.67
N GLN A 300 -11.58 -16.97 22.23
CA GLN A 300 -12.58 -18.03 22.09
C GLN A 300 -13.01 -18.22 20.63
N ALA A 301 -13.32 -17.12 19.91
CA ALA A 301 -13.73 -17.20 18.50
C ALA A 301 -12.62 -17.77 17.62
N LEU A 302 -11.36 -17.40 17.88
CA LEU A 302 -10.20 -17.97 17.21
C LEU A 302 -10.08 -19.48 17.48
N ALA A 303 -10.18 -19.91 18.74
CA ALA A 303 -10.12 -21.32 19.10
C ALA A 303 -11.30 -22.14 18.52
N GLU A 304 -12.48 -21.54 18.38
CA GLU A 304 -13.63 -22.13 17.68
C GLU A 304 -13.32 -22.36 16.19
N LEU A 305 -12.80 -21.34 15.50
CA LEU A 305 -12.37 -21.45 14.11
C LEU A 305 -11.28 -22.52 13.93
N GLU A 306 -10.28 -22.57 14.82
CA GLU A 306 -9.21 -23.57 14.79
C GLU A 306 -9.73 -24.99 15.00
N ARG A 307 -10.71 -25.20 15.88
CA ARG A 307 -11.32 -26.52 16.07
C ARG A 307 -12.10 -27.00 14.84
N GLU A 308 -12.78 -26.09 14.15
CA GLU A 308 -13.62 -26.46 13.00
C GLU A 308 -12.85 -26.50 11.68
N PHE A 309 -11.83 -25.65 11.50
CA PHE A 309 -11.13 -25.44 10.22
C PHE A 309 -9.60 -25.53 10.32
N GLY A 310 -9.04 -25.82 11.50
CA GLY A 310 -7.58 -25.84 11.73
C GLY A 310 -6.86 -27.11 11.31
N SER A 311 -7.60 -28.10 10.79
CA SER A 311 -7.04 -29.34 10.26
C SER A 311 -6.43 -29.10 8.87
N ASP A 312 -5.14 -28.77 8.84
CA ASP A 312 -4.21 -29.01 7.72
C ASP A 312 -2.83 -29.39 8.28
#